data_AF-A0AAE4JFC1-F1
#
_entry.id   AF-A0AAE4JFC1-F1
#
_cell.length_a   1.000
_cell.length_b   1.000
_cell.length_c   1.000
_cell.angle_alpha   90.00
_cell.angle_beta   90.00
_cell.angle_gamma   90.00
#
_symmetry.space_group_name_H-M   'P 1'
#
loop_
_entity.id
_entity.type
_entity.pdbx_description
1 polymer ?
#
loop_
_entity_poly.entity_id
_entity_poly.type
_entity_poly.pdbx_seq_one_letter_code
_entity_poly.pdbx_strand_id
1 'polypeptide(L)'
;MSTDDRGESLLELLVAVAILGVAVLAVVGGIGVSVFMSDVHRKQATAGAGVRDFGEAVLAGGYFPCAAPAKYAAPAGFTVPSGFTGSVTSVKYWTGSAWSATCGTDSGLQQVTLQVASVDGRASERLEVVVRKRCGLGEALC
;
A
#
# COMPACT_ATOMS: atom_id res chain seq x y z
N MET A 1 28.56 -66.66 4.81
CA MET A 1 28.29 -66.09 3.46
C MET A 1 27.02 -65.25 3.62
N SER A 2 27.18 -63.93 3.64
CA SER A 2 26.14 -62.96 4.02
C SER A 2 24.99 -62.99 3.01
N THR A 3 23.75 -63.06 3.49
CA THR A 3 22.55 -63.21 2.65
C THR A 3 21.62 -61.98 2.80
N ASP A 4 22.18 -60.78 3.03
CA ASP A 4 21.38 -59.58 3.32
C ASP A 4 21.48 -58.45 2.28
N ASP A 5 22.49 -58.41 1.40
CA ASP A 5 22.71 -57.27 0.48
C ASP A 5 21.79 -57.21 -0.77
N ARG A 6 20.83 -58.14 -0.92
CA ARG A 6 20.05 -58.28 -2.18
C ARG A 6 18.70 -57.55 -2.18
N GLY A 7 18.30 -56.95 -1.05
CA GLY A 7 17.05 -56.20 -0.90
C GLY A 7 17.22 -54.68 -0.74
N GLU A 8 18.43 -54.17 -0.46
CA GLU A 8 18.63 -52.74 -0.18
C GLU A 8 18.71 -51.87 -1.45
N SER A 9 19.38 -52.26 -2.53
CA SER A 9 19.73 -51.30 -3.59
C SER A 9 18.58 -50.74 -4.46
N LEU A 10 17.50 -51.47 -4.73
CA LEU A 10 16.41 -50.94 -5.57
C LEU A 10 15.44 -50.05 -4.79
N LEU A 11 15.08 -50.45 -3.56
CA LEU A 11 14.22 -49.66 -2.69
C LEU A 11 14.97 -48.43 -2.15
N GLU A 12 16.23 -48.59 -1.75
CA GLU A 12 17.09 -47.50 -1.29
C GLU A 12 17.27 -46.44 -2.37
N LEU A 13 17.55 -46.85 -3.62
CA LEU A 13 17.73 -45.91 -4.73
C LEU A 13 16.40 -45.22 -5.09
N LEU A 14 15.26 -45.93 -5.02
CA LEU A 14 13.94 -45.34 -5.21
C LEU A 14 13.63 -44.29 -4.12
N VAL A 15 13.88 -44.61 -2.85
CA VAL A 15 13.67 -43.69 -1.73
C VAL A 15 14.64 -42.50 -1.81
N ALA A 16 15.90 -42.72 -2.17
CA ALA A 16 16.88 -41.66 -2.36
C ALA A 16 16.46 -40.70 -3.47
N VAL A 17 16.04 -41.21 -4.63
CA VAL A 17 15.54 -40.38 -5.74
C VAL A 17 14.25 -39.67 -5.35
N ALA A 18 13.36 -40.31 -4.60
CA ALA A 18 12.15 -39.67 -4.09
C ALA A 18 12.47 -38.50 -3.16
N ILE A 19 13.40 -38.68 -2.20
CA ILE A 19 13.82 -37.63 -1.26
C ILE A 19 14.51 -36.49 -2.01
N LEU A 20 15.44 -36.80 -2.93
CA LEU A 20 16.11 -35.80 -3.74
C LEU A 20 15.14 -35.01 -4.62
N GLY A 21 14.14 -35.69 -5.20
CA GLY A 21 13.08 -35.02 -5.98
C GLY A 21 12.29 -34.03 -5.14
N VAL A 22 11.85 -34.43 -3.94
CA VAL A 22 11.14 -33.54 -3.01
C VAL A 22 12.04 -32.38 -2.55
N ALA A 23 13.31 -32.65 -2.28
CA ALA A 23 14.27 -31.62 -1.88
C ALA A 23 14.45 -30.55 -2.98
N VAL A 24 14.59 -30.97 -4.24
CA VAL A 24 14.70 -30.03 -5.38
C VAL A 24 13.45 -29.18 -5.51
N LEU A 25 12.25 -29.79 -5.43
CA LEU A 25 10.99 -29.06 -5.49
C LEU A 25 10.85 -28.05 -4.34
N ALA A 26 11.26 -28.44 -3.12
CA ALA A 26 11.24 -27.56 -1.96
C ALA A 26 12.16 -26.34 -2.16
N VAL A 27 13.37 -26.54 -2.69
CA VAL A 27 14.32 -25.46 -2.96
C VAL A 27 13.82 -24.52 -4.05
N VAL A 28 13.40 -25.06 -5.20
CA VAL A 28 12.92 -24.25 -6.33
C VAL A 28 11.64 -23.48 -5.94
N GLY A 29 10.73 -24.14 -5.23
CA GLY A 29 9.53 -23.49 -4.68
C GLY A 29 9.88 -22.36 -3.71
N GLY A 30 10.83 -22.59 -2.79
CA GLY A 30 11.28 -21.59 -1.82
C GLY A 30 11.89 -20.35 -2.47
N ILE A 31 12.70 -20.52 -3.51
CA ILE A 31 13.29 -19.41 -4.26
C ILE A 31 12.20 -18.61 -4.98
N GLY A 32 11.25 -19.29 -5.64
CA GLY A 32 10.14 -18.62 -6.34
C GLY A 32 9.30 -17.74 -5.41
N VAL A 33 8.95 -18.26 -4.22
CA VAL A 33 8.22 -17.49 -3.19
C VAL A 33 9.03 -16.31 -2.71
N SER A 34 10.33 -16.49 -2.45
CA SER A 34 11.21 -15.43 -1.96
C SER A 34 11.32 -14.26 -2.94
N VAL A 35 11.43 -14.55 -4.25
CA VAL A 35 11.46 -13.52 -5.31
C VAL A 35 10.13 -12.79 -5.40
N PHE A 36 9.02 -13.51 -5.37
CA PHE A 36 7.68 -12.91 -5.42
C PHE A 36 7.42 -12.00 -4.22
N MET A 37 7.77 -12.45 -3.00
CA MET A 37 7.66 -11.63 -1.79
C MET A 37 8.53 -10.37 -1.85
N SER A 38 9.74 -10.48 -2.43
CA SER A 38 10.63 -9.33 -2.60
C SER A 38 10.05 -8.28 -3.55
N ASP A 39 9.41 -8.71 -4.65
CA ASP A 39 8.70 -7.81 -5.59
C ASP A 39 7.54 -7.08 -4.90
N VAL A 40 6.71 -7.82 -4.16
CA VAL A 40 5.57 -7.25 -3.42
C VAL A 40 6.05 -6.24 -2.38
N HIS A 41 7.07 -6.60 -1.58
CA HIS A 41 7.61 -5.71 -0.55
C HIS A 41 8.20 -4.42 -1.14
N ARG A 42 8.93 -4.53 -2.26
CA ARG A 42 9.44 -3.34 -2.98
C ARG A 42 8.28 -2.44 -3.42
N LYS A 43 7.20 -3.00 -3.96
CA LYS A 43 6.02 -2.24 -4.38
C LYS A 43 5.29 -1.60 -3.21
N GLN A 44 5.16 -2.27 -2.06
CA GLN A 44 4.60 -1.67 -0.84
C GLN A 44 5.46 -0.52 -0.33
N ALA A 45 6.79 -0.66 -0.35
CA ALA A 45 7.69 0.43 0.02
C ALA A 45 7.53 1.65 -0.92
N THR A 46 7.43 1.42 -2.24
CA THR A 46 7.20 2.50 -3.22
C THR A 46 5.81 3.15 -3.05
N ALA A 47 4.74 2.35 -2.90
CA ALA A 47 3.40 2.88 -2.65
C ALA A 47 3.33 3.66 -1.34
N GLY A 48 4.04 3.18 -0.31
CA GLY A 48 4.13 3.82 1.00
C GLY A 48 4.85 5.16 0.95
N ALA A 49 5.96 5.25 0.23
CA ALA A 49 6.62 6.54 0.00
C ALA A 49 5.70 7.47 -0.81
N GLY A 50 5.15 6.97 -1.92
CA GLY A 50 4.29 7.75 -2.80
C GLY A 50 3.04 8.30 -2.11
N VAL A 51 2.39 7.55 -1.22
CA VAL A 51 1.19 8.04 -0.51
C VAL A 51 1.53 9.11 0.53
N ARG A 52 2.74 9.09 1.11
CA ARG A 52 3.24 10.13 2.01
C ARG A 52 3.55 11.41 1.23
N ASP A 53 4.28 11.30 0.12
CA ASP A 53 4.55 12.42 -0.79
C ASP A 53 3.24 13.05 -1.31
N PHE A 54 2.23 12.21 -1.62
CA PHE A 54 0.89 12.68 -1.98
C PHE A 54 0.25 13.46 -0.82
N GLY A 55 0.31 12.93 0.40
CA GLY A 55 -0.18 13.62 1.60
C GLY A 55 0.47 14.99 1.82
N GLU A 56 1.79 15.07 1.67
CA GLU A 56 2.54 16.32 1.78
C GLU A 56 2.11 17.33 0.71
N ALA A 57 1.96 16.91 -0.54
CA ALA A 57 1.51 17.78 -1.62
C ALA A 57 0.06 18.28 -1.41
N VAL A 58 -0.84 17.44 -0.88
CA VAL A 58 -2.19 17.84 -0.49
C VAL A 58 -2.15 18.91 0.60
N LEU A 59 -1.35 18.70 1.65
CA LEU A 59 -1.19 19.66 2.75
C LEU A 59 -0.56 20.98 2.27
N ALA A 60 0.38 20.93 1.33
CA ALA A 60 0.98 22.10 0.70
C ALA A 60 -0.03 22.90 -0.13
N GLY A 61 -0.90 22.22 -0.88
CA GLY A 61 -1.99 22.82 -1.67
C GLY A 61 -3.04 23.53 -0.80
N GLY A 62 -3.20 23.08 0.45
CA GLY A 62 -4.00 23.75 1.46
C GLY A 62 -5.48 23.37 1.47
N TYR A 63 -6.25 24.12 2.24
CA TYR A 63 -7.65 23.83 2.53
C TYR A 63 -8.60 24.47 1.51
N PHE A 64 -9.62 23.73 1.11
CA PHE A 64 -10.71 24.22 0.26
C PHE A 64 -12.07 23.99 0.96
N PRO A 65 -12.92 25.03 1.11
CA PRO A 65 -14.23 24.89 1.73
C PRO A 65 -15.10 23.82 1.05
N CYS A 66 -15.65 22.90 1.85
CA CYS A 66 -16.52 21.82 1.38
C CYS A 66 -16.02 21.07 0.12
N ALA A 67 -14.73 20.75 0.07
CA ALA A 67 -14.12 20.17 -1.12
C ALA A 67 -14.42 18.67 -1.30
N ALA A 68 -14.98 18.34 -2.47
CA ALA A 68 -15.10 16.96 -2.92
C ALA A 68 -13.71 16.34 -3.24
N PRO A 69 -13.59 14.99 -3.23
CA PRO A 69 -12.32 14.28 -3.51
C PRO A 69 -11.56 14.76 -4.75
N ALA A 70 -12.27 15.11 -5.83
CA ALA A 70 -11.67 15.58 -7.07
C ALA A 70 -10.78 16.84 -6.89
N LYS A 71 -11.04 17.66 -5.87
CA LYS A 71 -10.24 18.86 -5.58
C LYS A 71 -8.85 18.53 -5.04
N TYR A 72 -8.66 17.36 -4.44
CA TYR A 72 -7.38 16.90 -3.91
C TYR A 72 -6.69 15.86 -4.80
N ALA A 73 -7.27 15.48 -5.95
CA ALA A 73 -6.82 14.33 -6.74
C ALA A 73 -5.48 14.52 -7.47
N ALA A 74 -5.04 15.77 -7.68
CA ALA A 74 -3.80 16.10 -8.38
C ALA A 74 -3.17 17.39 -7.81
N PRO A 75 -2.62 17.35 -6.59
CA PRO A 75 -1.99 18.50 -5.98
C PRO A 75 -0.71 18.85 -6.76
N ALA A 76 -0.41 20.16 -6.83
CA ALA A 76 0.82 20.62 -7.45
C ALA A 76 2.05 20.03 -6.74
N GLY A 77 3.06 19.62 -7.51
CA GLY A 77 4.30 19.06 -6.97
C GLY A 77 4.25 17.57 -6.67
N PHE A 78 3.10 16.91 -6.80
CA PHE A 78 3.02 15.45 -6.73
C PHE A 78 3.05 14.82 -8.11
N THR A 79 3.94 13.84 -8.30
CA THR A 79 3.95 12.97 -9.47
C THR A 79 3.82 11.54 -8.99
N VAL A 80 2.83 10.81 -9.52
CA VAL A 80 2.63 9.40 -9.16
C VAL A 80 3.82 8.58 -9.66
N PRO A 81 4.40 7.69 -8.82
CA PRO A 81 5.47 6.79 -9.26
C PRO A 81 5.07 5.94 -10.46
N SER A 82 6.01 5.65 -11.36
CA SER A 82 5.76 4.83 -12.54
C SER A 82 5.22 3.44 -12.18
N GLY A 83 4.14 3.01 -12.82
CA GLY A 83 3.49 1.72 -12.52
C GLY A 83 2.55 1.76 -11.31
N PHE A 84 2.21 2.95 -10.83
CA PHE A 84 1.23 3.16 -9.76
C PHE A 84 0.12 4.12 -10.20
N THR A 85 -0.97 4.11 -9.47
CA THR A 85 -2.08 5.08 -9.57
C THR A 85 -2.30 5.74 -8.22
N GLY A 86 -2.37 7.08 -8.20
CA GLY A 86 -2.75 7.86 -7.03
C GLY A 86 -4.23 8.28 -7.11
N SER A 87 -4.96 8.20 -6.00
CA SER A 87 -6.36 8.63 -5.93
C SER A 87 -6.77 9.12 -4.54
N VAL A 88 -7.72 10.04 -4.49
CA VAL A 88 -8.42 10.43 -3.26
C VAL A 88 -9.67 9.56 -3.14
N THR A 89 -9.71 8.70 -2.12
CA THR A 89 -10.79 7.72 -1.93
C THR A 89 -12.02 8.35 -1.27
N SER A 90 -11.80 9.24 -0.30
CA SER A 90 -12.88 9.94 0.40
C SER A 90 -12.42 11.26 0.98
N VAL A 91 -13.36 12.18 1.13
CA VAL A 91 -13.22 13.38 1.97
C VAL A 91 -14.37 13.34 2.98
N LYS A 92 -14.05 13.54 4.25
CA LYS A 92 -15.03 13.75 5.31
C LYS A 92 -14.83 15.13 5.92
N TYR A 93 -15.93 15.73 6.34
CA TYR A 93 -16.01 17.08 6.88
C TYR A 93 -16.24 17.03 8.38
N TRP A 94 -15.52 17.85 9.13
CA TRP A 94 -15.73 17.94 10.56
C TRP A 94 -17.04 18.68 10.88
N THR A 95 -17.81 18.17 11.83
CA THR A 95 -19.08 18.79 12.26
C THR A 95 -18.95 19.56 13.58
N GLY A 96 -17.76 19.59 14.19
CA GLY A 96 -17.55 20.04 15.56
C GLY A 96 -17.47 18.89 16.57
N SER A 97 -18.02 17.72 16.24
CA SER A 97 -18.02 16.53 17.11
C SER A 97 -17.78 15.20 16.37
N ALA A 98 -17.97 15.15 15.05
CA ALA A 98 -17.79 13.94 14.25
C ALA A 98 -17.36 14.26 12.81
N TRP A 99 -16.90 13.22 12.10
CA TRP A 99 -16.61 13.27 10.67
C TRP A 99 -17.85 12.85 9.87
N SER A 100 -18.29 13.69 8.94
CA SER A 100 -19.46 13.47 8.07
C SER A 100 -19.03 13.33 6.60
N ALA A 101 -19.72 12.48 5.83
CA ALA A 101 -19.52 12.39 4.38
C ALA A 101 -20.16 13.56 3.61
N THR A 102 -21.09 14.28 4.24
CA THR A 102 -21.77 15.44 3.65
C THR A 102 -21.24 16.71 4.27
N CYS A 103 -20.94 17.72 3.44
CA CYS A 103 -20.57 19.02 3.96
C CYS A 103 -21.81 19.76 4.46
N GLY A 104 -21.81 20.12 5.75
CA GLY A 104 -22.76 21.07 6.33
C GLY A 104 -22.13 22.47 6.38
N THR A 105 -22.20 23.11 7.54
CA THR A 105 -21.40 24.31 7.82
C THR A 105 -19.92 23.96 7.82
N ASP A 106 -19.13 24.72 7.06
CA ASP A 106 -17.68 24.55 7.02
C ASP A 106 -17.04 24.90 8.38
N SER A 107 -16.54 23.88 9.08
CA SER A 107 -15.82 24.01 10.35
C SER A 107 -14.31 24.10 10.19
N GLY A 108 -13.80 24.20 8.96
CA GLY A 108 -12.39 24.42 8.67
C GLY A 108 -11.50 23.17 8.76
N LEU A 109 -12.07 21.98 8.94
CA LEU A 109 -11.32 20.71 8.95
C LEU A 109 -11.92 19.69 7.98
N GLN A 110 -11.04 19.06 7.19
CA GLN A 110 -11.39 17.96 6.29
C GLN A 110 -10.42 16.81 6.46
N GLN A 111 -10.95 15.60 6.62
CA GLN A 111 -10.20 14.36 6.63
C GLN A 111 -10.20 13.78 5.21
N VAL A 112 -9.04 13.71 4.60
CA VAL A 112 -8.85 13.27 3.21
C VAL A 112 -8.14 11.91 3.24
N THR A 113 -8.76 10.91 2.65
CA THR A 113 -8.17 9.57 2.52
C THR A 113 -7.55 9.42 1.15
N LEU A 114 -6.23 9.29 1.12
CA LEU A 114 -5.41 9.12 -0.06
C LEU A 114 -5.06 7.65 -0.25
N GLN A 115 -4.84 7.25 -1.50
CA GLN A 115 -4.39 5.93 -1.87
C GLN A 115 -3.34 6.02 -2.98
N VAL A 116 -2.32 5.17 -2.88
CA VAL A 116 -1.40 4.85 -3.98
C VAL A 116 -1.38 3.34 -4.14
N ALA A 117 -1.69 2.84 -5.34
CA ALA A 117 -1.77 1.42 -5.63
C ALA A 117 -0.97 1.06 -6.88
N SER A 118 -0.37 -0.13 -6.91
CA SER A 118 0.31 -0.63 -8.11
C SER A 118 -0.72 -1.04 -9.16
N VAL A 119 -0.42 -0.79 -10.44
CA VAL A 119 -1.35 -1.09 -11.55
C VAL A 119 -1.67 -2.57 -11.70
N ASP A 120 -0.81 -3.44 -11.17
CA ASP A 120 -0.97 -4.89 -11.17
C ASP A 120 -1.68 -5.45 -9.92
N GLY A 121 -2.15 -4.57 -9.02
CA GLY A 121 -2.92 -4.94 -7.83
C GLY A 121 -2.14 -5.62 -6.71
N ARG A 122 -0.80 -5.67 -6.79
CA ARG A 122 0.06 -6.34 -5.79
C ARG A 122 0.38 -5.50 -4.56
N ALA A 123 0.24 -4.18 -4.63
CA ALA A 123 0.44 -3.28 -3.51
C ALA A 123 -0.61 -2.16 -3.52
N SER A 124 -1.11 -1.79 -2.34
CA SER A 124 -2.01 -0.66 -2.15
C SER A 124 -1.80 -0.09 -0.77
N GLU A 125 -1.37 1.16 -0.69
CA GLU A 125 -1.16 1.89 0.56
C GLU A 125 -2.16 3.04 0.66
N ARG A 126 -2.63 3.30 1.88
CA ARG A 126 -3.56 4.40 2.17
C ARG A 126 -3.02 5.27 3.28
N LEU A 127 -3.28 6.56 3.15
CA LEU A 127 -2.95 7.55 4.18
C LEU A 127 -4.16 8.44 4.40
N GLU A 128 -4.50 8.65 5.65
CA GLU A 128 -5.48 9.65 6.03
C GLU A 128 -4.76 10.90 6.52
N VAL A 129 -5.08 12.03 5.90
CA VAL A 129 -4.54 13.34 6.29
C VAL A 129 -5.67 14.27 6.68
N VAL A 130 -5.45 15.10 7.69
CA VAL A 130 -6.40 16.15 8.07
C VAL A 130 -5.89 17.48 7.56
N VAL A 131 -6.64 18.07 6.63
CA VAL A 131 -6.35 19.39 6.06
C VAL A 131 -7.13 20.42 6.87
N ARG A 132 -6.45 21.49 7.26
CA ARG A 132 -7.01 22.57 8.09
C ARG A 132 -7.03 23.89 7.37
N LYS A 133 -8.11 24.65 7.54
CA LYS A 133 -8.20 26.05 7.14
C LYS A 133 -7.11 26.83 7.89
N ARG A 134 -6.30 27.58 7.14
CA ARG A 134 -5.29 28.45 7.75
C ARG A 134 -6.01 29.66 8.34
N CYS A 135 -5.76 29.98 9.60
CA CYS A 135 -6.21 31.25 10.16
C CYS A 135 -5.31 32.36 9.62
N GLY A 136 -5.91 33.40 9.03
CA GLY A 136 -5.20 34.62 8.71
C GLY A 136 -4.73 35.30 9.99
N LEU A 137 -3.60 36.01 9.93
CA LEU A 137 -3.21 36.90 11.02
C LEU A 137 -4.29 38.01 11.13
N GLY A 138 -5.13 37.94 12.16
CA GLY A 138 -6.18 38.94 12.45
C GLY A 138 -7.63 38.52 12.17
N GLU A 139 -7.88 37.28 11.73
CA GLU A 139 -9.25 36.74 11.63
C GLU A 139 -9.66 36.05 12.95
N ALA A 140 -10.97 35.99 13.23
CA ALA A 140 -11.49 35.22 14.36
C ALA A 140 -11.00 33.77 14.31
N LEU A 141 -10.75 33.17 15.48
CA LEU A 141 -10.30 31.78 15.61
C LEU A 141 -11.15 30.86 14.73
N CYS A 142 -10.52 30.33 13.69
CA CYS A 142 -10.76 28.97 13.28
C CYS A 142 -10.17 28.03 14.35
#